data_AF-A0A2T7NDC6-F1
#
_entry.id   AF-A0A2T7NDC6-F1
#
_cell.length_a   1.000
_cell.length_b   1.000
_cell.length_c   1.000
_cell.angle_alpha   90.00
_cell.angle_beta   90.00
_cell.angle_gamma   90.00
#
_symmetry.space_group_name_H-M   'P 1'
#
loop_
_entity.id
_entity.type
_entity.pdbx_description
1 polymer ?
#
loop_
_entity_poly.entity_id
_entity_poly.type
_entity_poly.pdbx_seq_one_letter_code
_entity_poly.pdbx_strand_id
1 'polypeptide(L)'
;MVLTGRLLLNICNITGVRNISSKARSFHVSASVVSLFLVTLPARVETLLRTSLRHHSDSESDSEVKDHGVKEVVMMQKPELSGALKQAKEEALYGLLVADALSMPVHWYYNPDDIKRDYGKWLRGFTAPNKKHPSSILSLSAVDGSGRGTEGSTLLIGNIILHDKLKYWTGGSSTHYHQGMNAGDNTLNAIMALEMIKSMNMRDPELTRPVKEVRGGVLEDYVQFMTTPGSHNDTYAESFHRSFFKDWVMMEPHPRTADELIKFAEERSKRKMTQKPDSQLGVIGSLVPAIPWILHSAHKSEKECAKETVDFVRLTHPVPALLPFVDMYARLLHAVLNGHDLKTEVLKVLSHSDLGGPSKRQMILSLLDKASRGELPQRCSTGSVARSCSVQKRKEDPAILRDNLNSMKVAANDAAWA
;
A
#
# COMPACT_ATOMS: atom_id res chain seq x y z
N MET A 1 -28.88 -51.10 -48.14
CA MET A 1 -30.35 -50.97 -48.09
C MET A 1 -30.73 -49.95 -47.03
N VAL A 2 -31.77 -49.13 -47.26
CA VAL A 2 -32.95 -48.90 -46.37
C VAL A 2 -32.69 -49.04 -44.84
N LEU A 3 -32.98 -48.07 -43.95
CA LEU A 3 -33.71 -46.79 -44.08
C LEU A 3 -33.41 -45.79 -42.93
N THR A 4 -33.67 -44.48 -43.16
CA THR A 4 -34.04 -43.36 -42.22
C THR A 4 -33.48 -43.20 -40.78
N GLY A 5 -33.16 -42.00 -40.28
CA GLY A 5 -32.97 -40.69 -40.93
C GLY A 5 -33.41 -39.44 -40.13
N ARG A 6 -32.84 -38.26 -40.51
CA ARG A 6 -33.23 -36.86 -40.15
C ARG A 6 -33.08 -36.48 -38.66
N LEU A 7 -32.90 -35.21 -38.23
CA LEU A 7 -33.06 -33.85 -38.81
C LEU A 7 -32.12 -32.90 -37.99
N LEU A 8 -31.47 -31.79 -38.41
CA LEU A 8 -31.24 -31.04 -39.68
C LEU A 8 -29.88 -30.28 -39.58
N LEU A 9 -29.44 -29.57 -40.63
CA LEU A 9 -28.34 -28.58 -40.62
C LEU A 9 -28.44 -27.65 -41.85
N ASN A 10 -27.59 -26.60 -41.89
CA ASN A 10 -27.18 -25.74 -43.02
C ASN A 10 -28.03 -24.53 -43.45
N ILE A 11 -27.35 -23.38 -43.42
CA ILE A 11 -27.12 -22.47 -44.55
C ILE A 11 -25.63 -22.04 -44.44
N CYS A 12 -24.72 -22.17 -45.42
CA CYS A 12 -24.79 -22.81 -46.74
C CYS A 12 -23.39 -23.25 -47.27
N ASN A 13 -23.39 -23.85 -48.47
CA ASN A 13 -22.44 -23.78 -49.61
C ASN A 13 -21.20 -22.83 -49.53
N ILE A 14 -20.03 -23.06 -50.16
CA ILE A 14 -19.48 -24.02 -51.17
C ILE A 14 -17.93 -23.77 -51.23
N THR A 15 -16.93 -24.62 -51.57
CA THR A 15 -16.66 -26.08 -51.74
C THR A 15 -15.13 -26.32 -51.74
N GLY A 16 -14.68 -27.56 -51.49
CA GLY A 16 -13.29 -28.05 -51.77
C GLY A 16 -12.55 -28.53 -50.51
N VAL A 17 -12.17 -29.81 -50.26
CA VAL A 17 -11.51 -30.87 -51.07
C VAL A 17 -10.07 -30.43 -51.42
N ARG A 18 -8.93 -30.96 -50.90
CA ARG A 18 -8.50 -32.16 -50.09
C ARG A 18 -7.16 -31.83 -49.35
N ASN A 19 -6.49 -32.66 -48.53
CA ASN A 19 -6.80 -33.68 -47.50
C ASN A 19 -5.47 -34.32 -46.97
N ILE A 20 -5.50 -35.15 -45.91
CA ILE A 20 -4.51 -36.18 -45.46
C ILE A 20 -3.27 -35.73 -44.62
N SER A 21 -2.89 -36.62 -43.68
CA SER A 21 -1.68 -36.69 -42.83
C SER A 21 -1.62 -35.75 -41.62
N SER A 22 -1.76 -36.14 -40.35
CA SER A 22 -1.57 -37.41 -39.59
C SER A 22 -0.15 -37.69 -39.06
N LYS A 23 0.11 -37.31 -37.79
CA LYS A 23 0.97 -38.05 -36.85
C LYS A 23 0.71 -37.62 -35.41
N ALA A 24 -0.07 -38.43 -34.69
CA ALA A 24 -0.19 -38.30 -33.24
C ALA A 24 1.00 -38.97 -32.55
N ARG A 25 1.38 -38.46 -31.37
CA ARG A 25 2.15 -39.19 -30.36
C ARG A 25 1.46 -39.01 -29.02
N SER A 26 0.90 -40.09 -28.50
CA SER A 26 0.27 -40.10 -27.17
C SER A 26 1.32 -40.04 -26.07
N PHE A 27 1.00 -39.32 -24.99
CA PHE A 27 1.57 -39.59 -23.66
C PHE A 27 0.41 -39.68 -22.67
N HIS A 28 0.34 -40.81 -21.97
CA HIS A 28 -0.55 -40.96 -20.81
C HIS A 28 0.24 -40.63 -19.54
N VAL A 29 -0.38 -39.88 -18.63
CA VAL A 29 -0.10 -39.94 -17.19
C VAL A 29 -1.46 -39.96 -16.49
N SER A 30 -1.65 -40.90 -15.56
CA SER A 30 -2.92 -41.08 -14.84
C SER A 30 -3.06 -40.09 -13.69
N ALA A 31 -4.30 -39.70 -13.39
CA ALA A 31 -4.62 -39.00 -12.15
C ALA A 31 -4.75 -40.00 -10.98
N SER A 32 -4.19 -39.66 -9.81
CA SER A 32 -4.44 -40.40 -8.56
C SER A 32 -4.39 -39.50 -7.32
N VAL A 33 -5.52 -39.51 -6.59
CA VAL A 33 -5.67 -39.49 -5.13
C VAL A 33 -5.05 -38.31 -4.33
N VAL A 34 -5.93 -37.54 -3.71
CA VAL A 34 -5.65 -36.59 -2.61
C VAL A 34 -5.27 -37.35 -1.34
N SER A 35 -4.23 -36.89 -0.64
CA SER A 35 -3.92 -37.34 0.73
C SER A 35 -4.26 -36.25 1.75
N LEU A 36 -5.13 -36.57 2.71
CA LEU A 36 -5.63 -35.67 3.74
C LEU A 36 -5.08 -36.10 5.11
N PHE A 37 -4.24 -35.29 5.75
CA PHE A 37 -3.74 -35.57 7.10
C PHE A 37 -4.69 -35.00 8.16
N LEU A 38 -5.56 -35.87 8.68
CA LEU A 38 -6.31 -35.63 9.91
C LEU A 38 -5.50 -36.15 11.11
N VAL A 39 -5.15 -35.25 12.04
CA VAL A 39 -4.62 -35.62 13.36
C VAL A 39 -5.71 -35.35 14.40
N THR A 40 -6.27 -36.42 14.96
CA THR A 40 -7.34 -36.34 15.96
C THR A 40 -6.77 -36.25 17.37
N LEU A 41 -7.07 -35.15 18.09
CA LEU A 41 -6.89 -35.08 19.55
C LEU A 41 -8.22 -35.46 20.26
N PRO A 42 -8.20 -36.27 21.32
CA PRO A 42 -9.41 -36.70 22.02
C PRO A 42 -9.91 -35.65 23.03
N ALA A 43 -11.23 -35.51 23.17
CA ALA A 43 -11.86 -34.56 24.11
C ALA A 43 -12.34 -35.25 25.40
N ARG A 44 -11.76 -34.85 26.55
CA ARG A 44 -12.19 -35.06 27.96
C ARG A 44 -11.06 -34.54 28.88
N VAL A 45 -11.27 -34.03 30.10
CA VAL A 45 -12.47 -33.86 30.97
C VAL A 45 -12.50 -32.43 31.50
N GLU A 46 -13.69 -31.88 31.74
CA GLU A 46 -13.92 -30.61 32.43
C GLU A 46 -14.32 -30.83 33.90
N THR A 47 -13.94 -29.91 34.80
CA THR A 47 -14.25 -29.89 36.26
C THR A 47 -13.49 -30.89 37.15
N LEU A 48 -12.59 -30.38 38.01
CA LEU A 48 -12.54 -30.63 39.48
C LEU A 48 -11.21 -30.15 40.12
N LEU A 49 -11.17 -28.90 40.59
CA LEU A 49 -10.30 -28.48 41.72
C LEU A 49 -11.02 -27.43 42.59
N ARG A 50 -11.95 -27.91 43.42
CA ARG A 50 -12.35 -27.25 44.66
C ARG A 50 -11.97 -28.17 45.84
N THR A 51 -11.88 -27.57 47.02
CA THR A 51 -11.66 -28.20 48.34
C THR A 51 -10.41 -29.09 48.47
N SER A 52 -9.39 -28.53 49.12
CA SER A 52 -8.85 -29.16 50.32
C SER A 52 -8.54 -28.09 51.36
N LEU A 53 -9.44 -27.90 52.31
CA LEU A 53 -9.21 -27.09 53.50
C LEU A 53 -8.56 -27.97 54.57
N ARG A 54 -7.43 -27.52 55.13
CA ARG A 54 -6.95 -27.97 56.44
C ARG A 54 -6.44 -26.77 57.21
N HIS A 55 -6.97 -26.57 58.42
CA HIS A 55 -6.40 -25.63 59.37
C HIS A 55 -5.03 -26.13 59.85
N HIS A 56 -4.11 -25.20 60.03
CA HIS A 56 -3.49 -25.00 61.34
C HIS A 56 -3.45 -23.50 61.63
N SER A 57 -3.32 -23.15 62.90
CA SER A 57 -3.53 -21.81 63.44
C SER A 57 -2.23 -21.02 63.60
N ASP A 58 -2.42 -19.69 63.67
CA ASP A 58 -1.80 -18.74 64.62
C ASP A 58 -1.04 -17.54 64.04
N SER A 59 -1.04 -16.48 64.85
CA SER A 59 -0.49 -15.12 64.66
C SER A 59 -1.21 -14.20 63.66
N GLU A 60 -1.63 -13.05 64.18
CA GLU A 60 -2.20 -11.92 63.45
C GLU A 60 -1.10 -10.98 62.93
N SER A 61 -1.30 -10.36 61.76
CA SER A 61 -0.73 -9.04 61.47
C SER A 61 -1.50 -8.37 60.32
N ASP A 62 -2.01 -7.16 60.55
CA ASP A 62 -2.74 -6.40 59.53
C ASP A 62 -1.81 -5.93 58.41
N SER A 63 -2.23 -6.15 57.17
CA SER A 63 -1.74 -5.38 56.03
C SER A 63 -2.83 -5.24 54.97
N GLU A 64 -3.11 -4.01 54.56
CA GLU A 64 -4.14 -3.70 53.57
C GLU A 64 -3.75 -4.22 52.18
N VAL A 65 -4.26 -5.39 51.80
CA VAL A 65 -4.20 -5.85 50.41
C VAL A 65 -5.10 -4.95 49.56
N LYS A 66 -4.50 -3.93 48.95
CA LYS A 66 -5.18 -3.08 47.97
C LYS A 66 -5.59 -3.93 46.77
N ASP A 67 -6.88 -4.23 46.67
CA ASP A 67 -7.48 -4.89 45.52
C ASP A 67 -7.16 -4.09 44.25
N HIS A 68 -6.24 -4.63 43.43
CA HIS A 68 -5.93 -4.10 42.13
C HIS A 68 -7.00 -4.61 41.17
N GLY A 69 -8.19 -4.02 41.29
CA GLY A 69 -9.43 -4.48 40.70
C GLY A 69 -9.23 -5.00 39.28
N VAL A 70 -9.57 -6.29 39.10
CA VAL A 70 -9.41 -7.01 37.84
C VAL A 70 -10.04 -6.20 36.73
N LYS A 71 -9.22 -5.75 35.76
CA LYS A 71 -9.72 -5.07 34.57
C LYS A 71 -10.63 -6.04 33.83
N GLU A 72 -11.92 -5.77 33.90
CA GLU A 72 -12.94 -6.51 33.16
C GLU A 72 -12.55 -6.53 31.68
N VAL A 73 -12.26 -7.74 31.17
CA VAL A 73 -11.89 -7.92 29.77
C VAL A 73 -13.17 -7.76 28.97
N VAL A 74 -13.42 -6.54 28.49
CA VAL A 74 -14.57 -6.21 27.65
C VAL A 74 -14.46 -7.02 26.35
N MET A 75 -15.16 -8.15 26.33
CA MET A 75 -15.21 -9.06 25.19
C MET A 75 -15.87 -8.34 24.01
N MET A 76 -15.06 -7.88 23.06
CA MET A 76 -15.57 -7.30 21.82
C MET A 76 -16.39 -8.37 21.08
N GLN A 77 -17.65 -8.04 20.81
CA GLN A 77 -18.53 -8.91 20.02
C GLN A 77 -18.11 -8.87 18.56
N LYS A 78 -18.21 -10.01 17.87
CA LYS A 78 -17.95 -10.12 16.43
C LYS A 78 -18.88 -9.17 15.66
N PRO A 79 -18.36 -8.25 14.81
CA PRO A 79 -19.19 -7.37 14.01
C PRO A 79 -19.85 -8.14 12.85
N GLU A 80 -21.16 -7.98 12.68
CA GLU A 80 -21.86 -8.51 11.50
C GLU A 80 -21.59 -7.64 10.28
N LEU A 81 -20.81 -8.17 9.33
CA LEU A 81 -20.53 -7.49 8.06
C LEU A 81 -21.65 -7.78 7.04
N SER A 82 -22.26 -6.73 6.50
CA SER A 82 -23.23 -6.83 5.40
C SER A 82 -22.60 -7.45 4.14
N GLY A 83 -23.42 -8.10 3.30
CA GLY A 83 -22.94 -8.67 2.03
C GLY A 83 -22.30 -7.63 1.11
N ALA A 84 -22.90 -6.43 1.04
CA ALA A 84 -22.37 -5.31 0.28
C ALA A 84 -21.00 -4.83 0.79
N LEU A 85 -20.80 -4.73 2.12
CA LEU A 85 -19.50 -4.32 2.69
C LEU A 85 -18.41 -5.39 2.47
N LYS A 86 -18.76 -6.68 2.49
CA LYS A 86 -17.83 -7.76 2.11
C LYS A 86 -17.39 -7.63 0.65
N GLN A 87 -18.35 -7.51 -0.27
CA GLN A 87 -18.09 -7.32 -1.70
C GLN A 87 -17.25 -6.05 -1.96
N ALA A 88 -17.61 -4.91 -1.38
CA ALA A 88 -16.88 -3.66 -1.56
C ALA A 88 -15.42 -3.75 -1.04
N LYS A 89 -15.19 -4.49 0.05
CA LYS A 89 -13.83 -4.75 0.57
C LYS A 89 -13.00 -5.62 -0.39
N GLU A 90 -13.61 -6.64 -0.99
CA GLU A 90 -12.95 -7.49 -2.00
C GLU A 90 -12.66 -6.70 -3.28
N GLU A 91 -13.64 -5.96 -3.79
CA GLU A 91 -13.51 -5.12 -4.99
C GLU A 91 -12.44 -4.02 -4.82
N ALA A 92 -12.33 -3.41 -3.63
CA ALA A 92 -11.27 -2.45 -3.32
C ALA A 92 -9.86 -3.08 -3.32
N LEU A 93 -9.72 -4.32 -2.85
CA LEU A 93 -8.45 -5.06 -2.91
C LEU A 93 -8.09 -5.45 -4.35
N TYR A 94 -9.06 -5.95 -5.13
CA TYR A 94 -8.85 -6.20 -6.57
C TYR A 94 -8.49 -4.89 -7.30
N GLY A 95 -9.17 -3.78 -6.99
CA GLY A 95 -8.88 -2.46 -7.55
C GLY A 95 -7.45 -2.01 -7.29
N LEU A 96 -6.96 -2.13 -6.05
CA LEU A 96 -5.57 -1.85 -5.69
C LEU A 96 -4.58 -2.67 -6.52
N LEU A 97 -4.73 -4.00 -6.52
CA LEU A 97 -3.77 -4.90 -7.17
C LEU A 97 -3.80 -4.76 -8.71
N VAL A 98 -4.98 -4.61 -9.32
CA VAL A 98 -5.10 -4.41 -10.77
C VAL A 98 -4.56 -3.05 -11.20
N ALA A 99 -4.86 -1.96 -10.47
CA ALA A 99 -4.37 -0.63 -10.81
C ALA A 99 -2.84 -0.52 -10.69
N ASP A 100 -2.25 -1.11 -9.65
CA ASP A 100 -0.81 -1.16 -9.45
C ASP A 100 -0.10 -1.95 -10.57
N ALA A 101 -0.53 -3.17 -10.87
CA ALA A 101 0.08 -4.01 -11.91
C ALA A 101 -0.13 -3.45 -13.35
N LEU A 102 -1.16 -2.63 -13.58
CA LEU A 102 -1.32 -1.85 -14.83
C LEU A 102 -0.37 -0.64 -14.91
N SER A 103 -0.04 -0.03 -13.77
CA SER A 103 0.72 1.24 -13.71
C SER A 103 2.23 1.04 -13.54
N MET A 104 2.64 -0.08 -12.94
CA MET A 104 4.03 -0.48 -12.70
C MET A 104 4.99 -0.29 -13.90
N PRO A 105 4.62 -0.59 -15.17
CA PRO A 105 5.50 -0.40 -16.33
C PRO A 105 5.76 1.07 -16.70
N VAL A 106 4.99 2.01 -16.14
CA VAL A 106 5.09 3.46 -16.42
C VAL A 106 5.33 4.29 -15.16
N HIS A 107 5.71 3.64 -14.04
CA HIS A 107 6.00 4.32 -12.78
C HIS A 107 7.18 5.31 -12.94
N TRP A 108 6.89 6.59 -12.68
CA TRP A 108 7.76 7.77 -12.86
C TRP A 108 8.10 8.16 -14.31
N TYR A 109 7.29 7.76 -15.30
CA TYR A 109 7.31 8.41 -16.62
C TYR A 109 6.70 9.83 -16.51
N TYR A 110 7.55 10.85 -16.30
CA TYR A 110 7.14 12.26 -16.18
C TYR A 110 6.68 12.92 -17.50
N ASN A 111 6.74 12.20 -18.63
CA ASN A 111 6.24 12.66 -19.92
C ASN A 111 5.33 11.56 -20.52
N PRO A 112 4.03 11.81 -20.75
CA PRO A 112 3.14 10.83 -21.36
C PRO A 112 3.57 10.38 -22.77
N ASP A 113 4.25 11.22 -23.56
CA ASP A 113 4.76 10.82 -24.89
C ASP A 113 5.89 9.79 -24.81
N ASP A 114 6.64 9.75 -23.71
CA ASP A 114 7.68 8.74 -23.47
C ASP A 114 7.08 7.34 -23.37
N ILE A 115 5.90 7.20 -22.74
CA ILE A 115 5.17 5.93 -22.65
C ILE A 115 4.84 5.41 -24.05
N LYS A 116 4.30 6.29 -24.91
CA LYS A 116 3.91 5.93 -26.28
C LYS A 116 5.13 5.63 -27.16
N ARG A 117 6.27 6.29 -26.94
CA ARG A 117 7.54 5.99 -27.62
C ARG A 117 8.08 4.62 -27.19
N ASP A 118 8.23 4.41 -25.89
CA ASP A 118 8.99 3.27 -25.36
C ASP A 118 8.19 1.96 -25.36
N TYR A 119 6.85 2.02 -25.39
CA TYR A 119 5.96 0.87 -25.60
C TYR A 119 5.29 0.83 -26.98
N GLY A 120 5.57 1.80 -27.87
CA GLY A 120 5.01 1.92 -29.23
C GLY A 120 3.51 2.27 -29.31
N LYS A 121 2.78 2.20 -28.20
CA LYS A 121 1.33 2.42 -28.08
C LYS A 121 0.96 2.74 -26.63
N TRP A 122 -0.25 3.27 -26.41
CA TRP A 122 -0.83 3.32 -25.07
C TRP A 122 -1.06 1.92 -24.51
N LEU A 123 -0.72 1.72 -23.24
CA LEU A 123 -1.01 0.47 -22.53
C LEU A 123 -2.52 0.29 -22.35
N ARG A 124 -2.99 -0.97 -22.41
CA ARG A 124 -4.41 -1.36 -22.32
C ARG A 124 -4.62 -2.64 -21.49
N GLY A 125 -3.60 -3.03 -20.73
CA GLY A 125 -3.52 -4.32 -20.04
C GLY A 125 -2.12 -4.55 -19.51
N PHE A 126 -1.96 -5.59 -18.69
CA PHE A 126 -0.69 -5.94 -18.05
C PHE A 126 0.45 -6.06 -19.07
N THR A 127 1.56 -5.40 -18.78
CA THR A 127 2.75 -5.30 -19.65
C THR A 127 3.97 -5.42 -18.74
N ALA A 128 5.10 -5.96 -19.23
CA ALA A 128 6.33 -6.00 -18.45
C ALA A 128 7.07 -4.64 -18.57
N PRO A 129 7.74 -4.16 -17.51
CA PRO A 129 8.54 -2.94 -17.57
C PRO A 129 9.72 -3.09 -18.55
N ASN A 130 9.94 -2.07 -19.37
CA ASN A 130 11.15 -1.97 -20.18
C ASN A 130 12.40 -1.98 -19.29
N LYS A 131 13.50 -2.62 -19.74
CA LYS A 131 14.77 -2.66 -18.99
C LYS A 131 15.42 -1.29 -18.78
N LYS A 132 14.98 -0.28 -19.54
CA LYS A 132 15.38 1.11 -19.42
C LYS A 132 14.15 1.98 -19.16
N HIS A 133 14.34 3.01 -18.36
CA HIS A 133 13.37 4.03 -18.01
C HIS A 133 13.97 5.41 -18.35
N PRO A 134 13.26 6.26 -19.12
CA PRO A 134 13.85 7.47 -19.72
C PRO A 134 14.31 8.50 -18.69
N SER A 135 13.55 8.67 -17.61
CA SER A 135 13.86 9.62 -16.51
C SER A 135 14.41 8.92 -15.26
N SER A 136 15.16 7.82 -15.38
CA SER A 136 15.60 7.08 -14.20
C SER A 136 16.61 7.84 -13.34
N ILE A 137 16.30 7.95 -12.05
CA ILE A 137 17.17 8.45 -10.98
C ILE A 137 17.44 7.38 -9.92
N LEU A 138 17.19 6.10 -10.23
CA LEU A 138 17.38 4.98 -9.31
C LEU A 138 18.82 4.93 -8.76
N SER A 139 19.82 5.11 -9.63
CA SER A 139 21.25 5.16 -9.28
C SER A 139 21.71 6.39 -8.50
N LEU A 140 20.77 7.26 -8.11
CA LEU A 140 21.00 8.40 -7.22
C LEU A 140 20.23 8.26 -5.90
N SER A 141 19.52 7.15 -5.68
CA SER A 141 18.70 6.92 -4.49
C SER A 141 19.50 6.21 -3.40
N ALA A 142 19.31 6.61 -2.15
CA ALA A 142 20.04 6.09 -1.00
C ALA A 142 19.76 4.59 -0.79
N VAL A 143 20.84 3.79 -0.80
CA VAL A 143 20.81 2.32 -0.65
C VAL A 143 20.77 1.85 0.81
N ASP A 144 20.86 2.79 1.75
CA ASP A 144 20.88 2.59 3.19
C ASP A 144 19.67 3.24 3.90
N GLY A 145 18.91 4.11 3.21
CA GLY A 145 17.88 4.97 3.81
C GLY A 145 17.00 5.73 2.81
N SER A 146 16.28 6.75 3.29
CA SER A 146 15.39 7.59 2.47
C SER A 146 16.15 8.57 1.56
N GLY A 147 15.51 8.97 0.46
CA GLY A 147 16.02 10.03 -0.42
C GLY A 147 17.22 9.62 -1.27
N ARG A 148 18.23 10.49 -1.34
CA ARG A 148 19.41 10.40 -2.23
C ARG A 148 20.70 10.41 -1.41
N GLY A 149 21.68 9.61 -1.82
CA GLY A 149 23.01 9.54 -1.18
C GLY A 149 23.70 8.21 -1.45
N THR A 150 24.97 8.10 -1.03
CA THR A 150 25.79 6.89 -1.17
C THR A 150 26.54 6.54 0.14
N GLU A 151 26.11 7.09 1.27
CA GLU A 151 26.79 6.95 2.57
C GLU A 151 26.12 5.89 3.45
N GLY A 152 26.78 4.75 3.63
CA GLY A 152 26.36 3.74 4.59
C GLY A 152 27.23 2.49 4.52
N SER A 153 27.86 2.10 5.63
CA SER A 153 28.60 0.84 5.75
C SER A 153 27.69 -0.39 5.78
N THR A 154 26.40 -0.19 6.09
CA THR A 154 25.38 -1.24 6.15
C THR A 154 24.58 -1.25 4.84
N LEU A 155 24.83 -2.25 3.99
CA LEU A 155 24.17 -2.43 2.70
C LEU A 155 22.70 -2.91 2.88
N LEU A 156 21.82 -2.00 3.27
CA LEU A 156 20.41 -2.29 3.51
C LEU A 156 19.74 -2.89 2.26
N ILE A 157 19.85 -2.18 1.13
CA ILE A 157 19.49 -2.73 -0.18
C ILE A 157 20.52 -3.78 -0.60
N GLY A 158 20.06 -5.00 -0.84
CA GLY A 158 20.87 -6.14 -1.28
C GLY A 158 21.08 -7.21 -0.21
N ASN A 159 21.25 -6.82 1.06
CA ASN A 159 21.56 -7.76 2.15
C ASN A 159 20.50 -7.86 3.25
N ILE A 160 19.63 -6.85 3.43
CA ILE A 160 18.59 -6.83 4.48
C ILE A 160 17.19 -6.76 3.87
N ILE A 161 17.02 -5.95 2.82
CA ILE A 161 15.81 -5.89 1.99
C ILE A 161 16.22 -5.80 0.52
N LEU A 162 15.31 -6.09 -0.42
CA LEU A 162 15.62 -6.14 -1.85
C LEU A 162 16.85 -7.01 -2.17
N HIS A 163 16.84 -8.25 -1.65
CA HIS A 163 17.95 -9.20 -1.77
C HIS A 163 18.43 -9.37 -3.22
N ASP A 164 19.75 -9.34 -3.42
CA ASP A 164 20.44 -9.35 -4.72
C ASP A 164 20.13 -8.18 -5.69
N LYS A 165 19.29 -7.21 -5.33
CA LYS A 165 18.87 -6.12 -6.25
C LYS A 165 19.84 -4.92 -6.29
N LEU A 166 20.81 -4.82 -5.36
CA LEU A 166 21.75 -3.67 -5.25
C LEU A 166 22.43 -3.28 -6.57
N LYS A 167 22.76 -4.28 -7.41
CA LYS A 167 23.32 -4.10 -8.76
C LYS A 167 22.49 -3.20 -9.70
N TYR A 168 21.19 -3.04 -9.44
CA TYR A 168 20.31 -2.14 -10.19
C TYR A 168 20.26 -0.71 -9.59
N TRP A 169 20.66 -0.56 -8.33
CA TRP A 169 20.77 0.73 -7.62
C TRP A 169 22.16 1.36 -7.76
N THR A 170 23.18 0.58 -8.12
CA THR A 170 24.54 1.09 -8.40
C THR A 170 24.93 0.98 -9.87
N GLY A 171 24.23 0.16 -10.66
CA GLY A 171 24.51 -0.10 -12.07
C GLY A 171 23.73 0.80 -13.03
N GLY A 172 24.44 1.72 -13.67
CA GLY A 172 24.01 2.43 -14.88
C GLY A 172 23.05 3.61 -14.68
N SER A 173 23.07 4.54 -15.63
CA SER A 173 21.95 5.46 -15.86
C SER A 173 20.86 4.74 -16.67
N SER A 174 19.60 5.18 -16.52
CA SER A 174 18.38 4.61 -17.15
C SER A 174 17.85 3.26 -16.62
N THR A 175 18.40 2.60 -15.60
CA THR A 175 17.83 1.34 -15.07
C THR A 175 16.39 1.54 -14.55
N HIS A 176 15.44 0.67 -14.93
CA HIS A 176 14.03 0.80 -14.53
C HIS A 176 13.82 0.45 -13.04
N TYR A 177 12.92 1.16 -12.34
CA TYR A 177 12.63 0.93 -10.92
C TYR A 177 12.23 -0.53 -10.65
N HIS A 178 11.26 -1.01 -11.43
CA HIS A 178 10.72 -2.37 -11.41
C HIS A 178 11.50 -3.38 -12.27
N GLN A 179 12.83 -3.25 -12.35
CA GLN A 179 13.68 -4.09 -13.20
C GLN A 179 13.51 -5.59 -12.91
N GLY A 180 13.12 -6.35 -13.94
CA GLY A 180 12.98 -7.81 -13.87
C GLY A 180 11.59 -8.33 -13.45
N MET A 181 10.61 -7.45 -13.26
CA MET A 181 9.21 -7.84 -13.08
C MET A 181 8.54 -8.24 -14.40
N ASN A 182 7.48 -9.03 -14.32
CA ASN A 182 6.70 -9.53 -15.45
C ASN A 182 5.41 -8.71 -15.68
N ALA A 183 4.71 -9.01 -16.77
CA ALA A 183 3.38 -8.49 -17.03
C ALA A 183 2.38 -9.06 -16.01
N GLY A 184 1.94 -8.24 -15.05
CA GLY A 184 0.99 -8.62 -14.01
C GLY A 184 1.62 -8.77 -12.61
N ASP A 185 2.94 -8.65 -12.48
CA ASP A 185 3.59 -8.55 -11.16
C ASP A 185 3.16 -7.24 -10.47
N ASN A 186 2.81 -7.31 -9.18
CA ASN A 186 2.56 -6.14 -8.34
C ASN A 186 3.86 -5.53 -7.78
N THR A 187 3.88 -4.21 -7.57
CA THR A 187 4.98 -3.52 -6.89
C THR A 187 5.07 -3.89 -5.42
N LEU A 188 6.22 -3.63 -4.80
CA LEU A 188 6.45 -3.93 -3.38
C LEU A 188 5.39 -3.31 -2.46
N ASN A 189 4.93 -2.09 -2.74
CA ASN A 189 3.90 -1.43 -1.93
C ASN A 189 2.57 -2.20 -1.96
N ALA A 190 2.15 -2.66 -3.14
CA ALA A 190 0.87 -3.36 -3.31
C ALA A 190 0.93 -4.81 -2.81
N ILE A 191 2.05 -5.50 -3.01
CA ILE A 191 2.28 -6.82 -2.37
C ILE A 191 2.29 -6.66 -0.85
N MET A 192 2.97 -5.63 -0.31
CA MET A 192 2.95 -5.38 1.14
C MET A 192 1.54 -5.09 1.67
N ALA A 193 0.71 -4.35 0.95
CA ALA A 193 -0.69 -4.16 1.35
C ALA A 193 -1.46 -5.49 1.39
N LEU A 194 -1.23 -6.39 0.43
CA LEU A 194 -1.80 -7.74 0.44
C LEU A 194 -1.29 -8.58 1.63
N GLU A 195 0.00 -8.54 1.95
CA GLU A 195 0.54 -9.25 3.13
C GLU A 195 0.01 -8.67 4.46
N MET A 196 -0.20 -7.36 4.56
CA MET A 196 -0.87 -6.76 5.72
C MET A 196 -2.32 -7.28 5.87
N ILE A 197 -3.06 -7.42 4.78
CA ILE A 197 -4.44 -7.95 4.81
C ILE A 197 -4.45 -9.45 5.16
N LYS A 198 -3.51 -10.23 4.64
CA LYS A 198 -3.32 -11.64 5.03
C LYS A 198 -3.00 -11.76 6.53
N SER A 199 -2.05 -10.95 7.02
CA SER A 199 -1.67 -10.88 8.43
C SER A 199 -2.88 -10.60 9.33
N MET A 200 -3.66 -9.56 9.00
CA MET A 200 -4.91 -9.22 9.70
C MET A 200 -5.90 -10.39 9.69
N ASN A 201 -6.18 -10.99 8.53
CA ASN A 201 -7.13 -12.09 8.40
C ASN A 201 -6.69 -13.37 9.13
N MET A 202 -5.38 -13.65 9.22
CA MET A 202 -4.85 -14.79 9.99
C MET A 202 -4.86 -14.53 11.49
N ARG A 203 -4.54 -13.31 11.92
CA ARG A 203 -4.32 -12.97 13.34
C ARG A 203 -5.60 -12.53 14.05
N ASP A 204 -6.54 -11.91 13.33
CA ASP A 204 -7.82 -11.38 13.82
C ASP A 204 -8.99 -11.71 12.86
N PRO A 205 -9.25 -13.00 12.57
CA PRO A 205 -10.30 -13.43 11.63
C PRO A 205 -11.72 -13.02 12.07
N GLU A 206 -11.92 -12.82 13.37
CA GLU A 206 -13.22 -12.48 13.97
C GLU A 206 -13.43 -10.97 14.14
N LEU A 207 -12.42 -10.13 13.87
CA LEU A 207 -12.45 -8.67 14.06
C LEU A 207 -12.74 -8.24 15.52
N THR A 208 -12.19 -8.98 16.48
CA THR A 208 -12.43 -8.79 17.93
C THR A 208 -11.15 -8.56 18.74
N ARG A 209 -9.96 -8.69 18.15
CA ARG A 209 -8.70 -8.51 18.90
C ARG A 209 -8.37 -7.04 19.14
N PRO A 210 -7.68 -6.73 20.27
CA PRO A 210 -7.14 -5.40 20.51
C PRO A 210 -6.26 -4.92 19.35
N VAL A 211 -6.59 -3.77 18.76
CA VAL A 211 -5.92 -3.25 17.54
C VAL A 211 -4.40 -3.11 17.69
N LYS A 212 -3.87 -2.97 18.92
CA LYS A 212 -2.42 -2.97 19.18
C LYS A 212 -1.75 -4.32 18.91
N GLU A 213 -2.39 -5.44 19.26
CA GLU A 213 -1.88 -6.79 18.95
C GLU A 213 -1.85 -7.01 17.43
N VAL A 214 -2.92 -6.59 16.74
CA VAL A 214 -3.02 -6.67 15.27
C VAL A 214 -1.90 -5.84 14.64
N ARG A 215 -1.63 -4.62 15.13
CA ARG A 215 -0.50 -3.79 14.65
C ARG A 215 0.85 -4.45 14.90
N GLY A 216 1.08 -5.04 16.06
CA GLY A 216 2.31 -5.78 16.36
C GLY A 216 2.53 -6.95 15.42
N GLY A 217 1.51 -7.78 15.22
CA GLY A 217 1.57 -8.90 14.29
C GLY A 217 1.76 -8.50 12.82
N VAL A 218 1.12 -7.42 12.39
CA VAL A 218 1.32 -6.85 11.04
C VAL A 218 2.74 -6.30 10.87
N LEU A 219 3.37 -5.77 11.92
CA LEU A 219 4.78 -5.34 11.89
C LEU A 219 5.75 -6.53 11.91
N GLU A 220 5.43 -7.60 12.63
CA GLU A 220 6.17 -8.88 12.65
C GLU A 220 6.18 -9.52 11.26
N ASP A 221 5.01 -9.67 10.62
CA ASP A 221 4.90 -10.21 9.26
C ASP A 221 5.56 -9.27 8.22
N TYR A 222 5.47 -7.95 8.39
CA TYR A 222 6.17 -6.97 7.54
C TYR A 222 7.69 -7.07 7.61
N VAL A 223 8.25 -7.17 8.83
CA VAL A 223 9.70 -7.36 8.99
C VAL A 223 10.13 -8.69 8.40
N GLN A 224 9.46 -9.79 8.77
CA GLN A 224 9.78 -11.12 8.24
C GLN A 224 9.72 -11.16 6.71
N PHE A 225 8.67 -10.62 6.08
CA PHE A 225 8.54 -10.58 4.63
C PHE A 225 9.69 -9.82 3.97
N MET A 226 9.99 -8.60 4.43
CA MET A 226 11.01 -7.75 3.84
C MET A 226 12.43 -8.32 4.02
N THR A 227 12.70 -8.99 5.15
CA THR A 227 13.99 -9.63 5.44
C THR A 227 14.10 -11.08 4.95
N THR A 228 13.11 -11.58 4.19
CA THR A 228 13.19 -12.91 3.56
C THR A 228 13.72 -12.79 2.12
N PRO A 229 14.83 -13.46 1.76
CA PRO A 229 15.28 -13.53 0.37
C PRO A 229 14.22 -14.16 -0.55
N GLY A 230 13.90 -13.49 -1.65
CA GLY A 230 12.94 -13.99 -2.65
C GLY A 230 11.46 -13.82 -2.32
N SER A 231 11.09 -13.09 -1.25
CA SER A 231 9.68 -12.84 -0.89
C SER A 231 8.90 -12.01 -1.93
N HIS A 232 9.60 -11.18 -2.71
CA HIS A 232 9.05 -10.39 -3.81
C HIS A 232 10.03 -10.32 -4.99
N ASN A 233 9.52 -10.00 -6.19
CA ASN A 233 10.35 -9.79 -7.38
C ASN A 233 10.74 -8.31 -7.62
N ASP A 234 10.14 -7.35 -6.92
CA ASP A 234 10.44 -5.93 -7.14
C ASP A 234 11.94 -5.59 -6.94
N THR A 235 12.41 -4.63 -7.72
CA THR A 235 13.74 -4.01 -7.62
C THR A 235 13.70 -2.67 -6.89
N TYR A 236 12.51 -2.05 -6.71
CA TYR A 236 12.36 -0.80 -5.98
C TYR A 236 11.71 -1.00 -4.60
N ALA A 237 12.10 -0.16 -3.64
CA ALA A 237 11.44 0.01 -2.35
C ALA A 237 11.38 1.50 -2.03
N GLU A 238 10.20 1.98 -1.62
CA GLU A 238 10.03 3.40 -1.30
C GLU A 238 10.84 3.87 -0.09
N SER A 239 11.03 5.18 -0.01
CA SER A 239 11.80 5.84 1.05
C SER A 239 11.31 5.49 2.46
N PHE A 240 10.03 5.18 2.65
CA PHE A 240 9.52 4.78 3.97
C PHE A 240 9.96 3.38 4.40
N HIS A 241 10.04 2.40 3.49
CA HIS A 241 10.62 1.09 3.76
C HIS A 241 12.09 1.26 4.16
N ARG A 242 12.87 1.95 3.34
CA ARG A 242 14.31 2.14 3.58
C ARG A 242 14.57 2.94 4.87
N SER A 243 13.78 3.97 5.14
CA SER A 243 13.85 4.77 6.38
C SER A 243 13.30 4.03 7.61
N PHE A 244 12.49 2.98 7.46
CA PHE A 244 12.09 2.10 8.57
C PHE A 244 13.23 1.15 8.92
N PHE A 245 13.74 0.42 7.94
CA PHE A 245 14.82 -0.54 8.20
C PHE A 245 16.14 0.13 8.59
N LYS A 246 16.42 1.37 8.15
CA LYS A 246 17.56 2.17 8.66
C LYS A 246 17.51 2.42 10.17
N ASP A 247 16.33 2.59 10.77
CA ASP A 247 16.23 2.67 12.24
C ASP A 247 16.28 1.27 12.89
N TRP A 248 15.76 0.24 12.21
CA TRP A 248 15.67 -1.13 12.74
C TRP A 248 17.04 -1.82 12.86
N VAL A 249 17.93 -1.67 11.85
CA VAL A 249 19.30 -2.21 11.88
C VAL A 249 20.25 -1.51 12.87
N MET A 250 19.76 -0.49 13.58
CA MET A 250 20.49 0.19 14.65
C MET A 250 20.07 -0.29 16.06
N MET A 251 19.13 -1.23 16.13
CA MET A 251 18.68 -1.86 17.37
C MET A 251 19.42 -3.18 17.57
N GLU A 252 20.08 -3.37 18.72
CA GLU A 252 20.66 -4.67 19.09
C GLU A 252 20.19 -5.12 20.49
N PRO A 253 19.59 -6.32 20.62
CA PRO A 253 19.19 -7.22 19.53
C PRO A 253 18.13 -6.58 18.62
N HIS A 254 18.18 -6.92 17.34
CA HIS A 254 17.16 -6.53 16.36
C HIS A 254 15.77 -7.03 16.81
N PRO A 255 14.74 -6.17 16.96
CA PRO A 255 13.42 -6.57 17.42
C PRO A 255 12.73 -7.44 16.35
N ARG A 256 12.13 -8.57 16.76
CA ARG A 256 11.57 -9.57 15.83
C ARG A 256 10.16 -10.00 16.16
N THR A 257 9.78 -9.99 17.44
CA THR A 257 8.43 -10.36 17.86
C THR A 257 7.46 -9.18 17.74
N ALA A 258 6.16 -9.48 17.66
CA ALA A 258 5.08 -8.50 17.59
C ALA A 258 5.16 -7.40 18.68
N ASP A 259 5.47 -7.77 19.93
CA ASP A 259 5.55 -6.84 21.07
C ASP A 259 6.81 -5.95 21.01
N GLU A 260 7.96 -6.51 20.63
CA GLU A 260 9.18 -5.74 20.42
C GLU A 260 9.02 -4.75 19.25
N LEU A 261 8.38 -5.19 18.16
CA LEU A 261 8.23 -4.41 16.94
C LEU A 261 7.20 -3.30 17.06
N ILE A 262 6.07 -3.51 17.75
CA ILE A 262 5.14 -2.41 18.03
C ILE A 262 5.78 -1.36 18.95
N LYS A 263 6.54 -1.79 19.98
CA LYS A 263 7.28 -0.89 20.86
C LYS A 263 8.33 -0.08 20.09
N PHE A 264 9.18 -0.75 19.31
CA PHE A 264 10.18 -0.12 18.45
C PHE A 264 9.53 0.90 17.50
N ALA A 265 8.43 0.54 16.85
CA ALA A 265 7.76 1.41 15.90
C ALA A 265 7.09 2.62 16.57
N GLU A 266 6.50 2.46 17.76
CA GLU A 266 5.96 3.56 18.57
C GLU A 266 7.08 4.51 19.05
N GLU A 267 8.21 3.99 19.54
CA GLU A 267 9.36 4.77 20.00
C GLU A 267 10.05 5.50 18.83
N ARG A 268 10.28 4.81 17.70
CA ARG A 268 10.76 5.39 16.43
C ARG A 268 9.83 6.52 15.97
N SER A 269 8.53 6.28 15.97
CA SER A 269 7.53 7.27 15.54
C SER A 269 7.56 8.50 16.44
N LYS A 270 7.51 8.30 17.77
CA LYS A 270 7.62 9.38 18.77
C LYS A 270 8.88 10.22 18.59
N ARG A 271 10.03 9.58 18.31
CA ARG A 271 11.30 10.26 18.01
C ARG A 271 11.26 11.06 16.70
N LYS A 272 10.80 10.47 15.60
CA LYS A 272 10.80 11.16 14.30
C LYS A 272 9.75 12.27 14.20
N MET A 273 8.61 12.14 14.90
CA MET A 273 7.55 13.16 14.96
C MET A 273 7.96 14.47 15.69
N THR A 274 9.03 14.46 16.50
CA THR A 274 9.58 15.67 17.16
C THR A 274 10.83 16.23 16.48
N GLN A 275 11.36 15.52 15.48
CA GLN A 275 12.52 15.95 14.69
C GLN A 275 12.07 16.74 13.45
N LYS A 276 13.04 17.34 12.73
CA LYS A 276 12.77 17.95 11.41
C LYS A 276 12.18 16.86 10.48
N PRO A 277 10.98 17.02 9.91
CA PRO A 277 10.36 15.97 9.12
C PRO A 277 11.19 15.58 7.88
N ASP A 278 11.28 14.29 7.62
CA ASP A 278 11.84 13.75 6.39
C ASP A 278 10.82 13.92 5.25
N SER A 279 11.11 14.85 4.32
CA SER A 279 10.23 15.14 3.18
C SER A 279 10.00 13.94 2.26
N GLN A 280 10.91 12.96 2.28
CA GLN A 280 10.83 11.75 1.45
C GLN A 280 9.81 10.75 1.99
N LEU A 281 9.23 11.00 3.17
CA LEU A 281 8.17 10.20 3.78
C LEU A 281 6.79 10.87 3.67
N GLY A 282 6.73 12.15 3.28
CA GLY A 282 5.49 12.89 3.05
C GLY A 282 5.00 12.75 1.62
N VAL A 283 4.84 11.51 1.13
CA VAL A 283 4.61 11.19 -0.29
C VAL A 283 3.39 10.28 -0.48
N ILE A 284 2.80 10.31 -1.68
CA ILE A 284 1.53 9.62 -2.02
C ILE A 284 1.57 8.10 -1.81
N GLY A 285 2.76 7.48 -1.82
CA GLY A 285 2.97 6.06 -1.50
C GLY A 285 2.40 5.64 -0.14
N SER A 286 2.30 6.57 0.82
CA SER A 286 1.74 6.30 2.14
C SER A 286 0.24 5.95 2.15
N LEU A 287 -0.48 6.22 1.06
CA LEU A 287 -1.89 5.87 0.92
C LEU A 287 -2.08 4.38 0.66
N VAL A 288 -1.09 3.68 0.08
CA VAL A 288 -1.16 2.24 -0.17
C VAL A 288 -1.23 1.42 1.14
N PRO A 289 -0.34 1.60 2.14
CA PRO A 289 -0.45 0.93 3.44
C PRO A 289 -1.58 1.48 4.33
N ALA A 290 -2.32 2.52 3.90
CA ALA A 290 -3.56 2.93 4.56
C ALA A 290 -4.72 1.98 4.21
N ILE A 291 -4.79 1.49 2.96
CA ILE A 291 -5.90 0.65 2.47
C ILE A 291 -6.16 -0.60 3.35
N PRO A 292 -5.16 -1.41 3.76
CA PRO A 292 -5.37 -2.55 4.66
C PRO A 292 -6.14 -2.21 5.94
N TRP A 293 -5.79 -1.10 6.58
CA TRP A 293 -6.42 -0.66 7.84
C TRP A 293 -7.82 -0.10 7.62
N ILE A 294 -8.03 0.61 6.50
CA ILE A 294 -9.37 1.05 6.12
C ILE A 294 -10.28 -0.16 5.87
N LEU A 295 -9.78 -1.21 5.21
CA LEU A 295 -10.52 -2.45 4.93
C LEU A 295 -10.79 -3.26 6.21
N HIS A 296 -9.81 -3.38 7.12
CA HIS A 296 -10.00 -4.04 8.42
C HIS A 296 -11.09 -3.32 9.25
N SER A 297 -10.88 -2.02 9.49
CA SER A 297 -11.72 -1.17 10.34
C SER A 297 -12.99 -0.63 9.68
N ALA A 298 -13.31 -1.00 8.43
CA ALA A 298 -14.48 -0.51 7.68
C ALA A 298 -15.84 -0.72 8.37
N HIS A 299 -15.88 -1.67 9.30
CA HIS A 299 -17.04 -2.05 10.10
C HIS A 299 -17.28 -1.17 11.34
N LYS A 300 -16.30 -0.35 11.72
CA LYS A 300 -16.38 0.61 12.84
C LYS A 300 -16.93 1.95 12.34
N SER A 301 -17.11 2.92 13.24
CA SER A 301 -17.45 4.28 12.79
C SER A 301 -16.33 4.86 11.92
N GLU A 302 -16.70 5.77 11.01
CA GLU A 302 -15.78 6.52 10.14
C GLU A 302 -14.60 7.13 10.92
N LYS A 303 -14.89 7.66 12.12
CA LYS A 303 -13.91 8.26 13.04
C LYS A 303 -12.92 7.23 13.61
N GLU A 304 -13.37 6.03 13.95
CA GLU A 304 -12.51 4.96 14.45
C GLU A 304 -11.65 4.39 13.33
N CYS A 305 -12.23 4.12 12.15
CA CYS A 305 -11.51 3.67 10.97
C CYS A 305 -10.41 4.66 10.55
N ALA A 306 -10.72 5.95 10.47
CA ALA A 306 -9.75 6.99 10.16
C ALA A 306 -8.65 7.08 11.23
N LYS A 307 -8.99 7.07 12.52
CA LYS A 307 -8.00 7.03 13.61
C LYS A 307 -7.11 5.80 13.54
N GLU A 308 -7.67 4.61 13.36
CA GLU A 308 -6.90 3.37 13.39
C GLU A 308 -5.92 3.27 12.23
N THR A 309 -6.30 3.80 11.06
CA THR A 309 -5.46 3.97 9.87
C THR A 309 -4.34 4.99 10.11
N VAL A 310 -4.66 6.19 10.58
CA VAL A 310 -3.68 7.27 10.85
C VAL A 310 -2.65 6.86 11.90
N ASP A 311 -3.08 6.17 12.96
CA ASP A 311 -2.19 5.62 13.99
C ASP A 311 -1.13 4.69 13.37
N PHE A 312 -1.53 3.75 12.50
CA PHE A 312 -0.59 2.80 11.87
C PHE A 312 0.32 3.47 10.85
N VAL A 313 -0.22 4.32 9.97
CA VAL A 313 0.59 5.01 8.96
C VAL A 313 1.67 5.88 9.64
N ARG A 314 1.40 6.45 10.82
CA ARG A 314 2.40 7.19 11.61
C ARG A 314 3.58 6.33 12.11
N LEU A 315 3.42 5.01 12.24
CA LEU A 315 4.50 4.08 12.67
C LEU A 315 5.57 3.92 11.57
N THR A 316 5.14 3.85 10.31
CA THR A 316 6.01 3.74 9.13
C THR A 316 6.42 5.12 8.59
N HIS A 317 5.46 6.05 8.50
CA HIS A 317 5.56 7.41 7.97
C HIS A 317 5.35 8.49 9.08
N PRO A 318 6.32 8.70 9.98
CA PRO A 318 6.23 9.72 11.03
C PRO A 318 6.46 11.14 10.49
N VAL A 319 5.49 11.66 9.73
CA VAL A 319 5.47 13.02 9.17
C VAL A 319 4.19 13.74 9.62
N PRO A 320 4.25 14.78 10.47
CA PRO A 320 3.05 15.44 10.99
C PRO A 320 2.11 15.98 9.90
N ALA A 321 2.67 16.61 8.85
CA ALA A 321 1.91 17.21 7.75
C ALA A 321 1.23 16.19 6.82
N LEU A 322 1.57 14.90 6.92
CA LEU A 322 0.97 13.83 6.11
C LEU A 322 -0.37 13.35 6.70
N LEU A 323 -0.49 13.39 8.03
CA LEU A 323 -1.57 12.72 8.76
C LEU A 323 -2.99 13.23 8.41
N PRO A 324 -3.23 14.53 8.13
CA PRO A 324 -4.55 14.99 7.70
C PRO A 324 -4.98 14.38 6.37
N PHE A 325 -4.06 14.23 5.41
CA PHE A 325 -4.38 13.61 4.11
C PHE A 325 -4.71 12.11 4.26
N VAL A 326 -4.06 11.42 5.20
CA VAL A 326 -4.37 10.02 5.54
C VAL A 326 -5.73 9.89 6.23
N ASP A 327 -6.06 10.80 7.15
CA ASP A 327 -7.38 10.87 7.79
C ASP A 327 -8.49 11.10 6.74
N MET A 328 -8.33 12.12 5.88
CA MET A 328 -9.26 12.43 4.79
C MET A 328 -9.44 11.26 3.81
N TYR A 329 -8.35 10.58 3.43
CA TYR A 329 -8.40 9.41 2.55
C TYR A 329 -9.13 8.23 3.21
N ALA A 330 -8.87 7.99 4.50
CA ALA A 330 -9.53 6.93 5.25
C ALA A 330 -11.04 7.15 5.39
N ARG A 331 -11.47 8.39 5.68
CA ARG A 331 -12.90 8.77 5.69
C ARG A 331 -13.56 8.58 4.34
N LEU A 332 -12.92 9.04 3.26
CA LEU A 332 -13.44 8.93 1.90
C LEU A 332 -13.65 7.46 1.50
N LEU A 333 -12.65 6.60 1.71
CA LEU A 333 -12.75 5.19 1.34
C LEU A 333 -13.70 4.43 2.30
N HIS A 334 -13.74 4.76 3.60
CA HIS A 334 -14.72 4.19 4.53
C HIS A 334 -16.17 4.46 4.10
N ALA A 335 -16.49 5.70 3.72
CA ALA A 335 -17.83 6.07 3.26
C ALA A 335 -18.22 5.33 1.97
N VAL A 336 -17.31 5.22 1.00
CA VAL A 336 -17.54 4.51 -0.26
C VAL A 336 -17.69 3.00 -0.06
N LEU A 337 -16.88 2.38 0.81
CA LEU A 337 -17.03 0.97 1.21
C LEU A 337 -18.38 0.70 1.89
N ASN A 338 -18.94 1.69 2.59
CA ASN A 338 -20.27 1.65 3.21
C ASN A 338 -21.39 2.17 2.28
N GLY A 339 -21.14 2.26 0.96
CA GLY A 339 -22.17 2.47 -0.06
C GLY A 339 -22.49 3.93 -0.39
N HIS A 340 -21.70 4.90 0.06
CA HIS A 340 -21.87 6.31 -0.33
C HIS A 340 -21.35 6.57 -1.75
N ASP A 341 -21.97 7.52 -2.46
CA ASP A 341 -21.49 7.96 -3.78
C ASP A 341 -20.12 8.65 -3.69
N LEU A 342 -19.11 8.03 -4.33
CA LEU A 342 -17.76 8.55 -4.46
C LEU A 342 -17.70 10.00 -4.95
N LYS A 343 -18.55 10.40 -5.91
CA LYS A 343 -18.53 11.77 -6.45
C LYS A 343 -18.98 12.78 -5.40
N THR A 344 -20.02 12.46 -4.65
CA THR A 344 -20.55 13.27 -3.54
C THR A 344 -19.54 13.37 -2.40
N GLU A 345 -18.92 12.26 -1.98
CA GLU A 345 -17.91 12.27 -0.91
C GLU A 345 -16.64 13.03 -1.32
N VAL A 346 -16.13 12.85 -2.55
CA VAL A 346 -15.03 13.68 -3.09
C VAL A 346 -15.36 15.16 -3.05
N LEU A 347 -16.59 15.57 -3.39
CA LEU A 347 -17.00 16.98 -3.33
C LEU A 347 -17.10 17.55 -1.91
N LYS A 348 -17.36 16.72 -0.89
CA LYS A 348 -17.21 17.13 0.52
C LYS A 348 -15.72 17.31 0.86
N VAL A 349 -14.90 16.30 0.59
CA VAL A 349 -13.46 16.25 0.90
C VAL A 349 -12.69 17.40 0.25
N LEU A 350 -13.01 17.77 -1.00
CA LEU A 350 -12.43 18.94 -1.69
C LEU A 350 -12.73 20.29 -1.01
N SER A 351 -13.67 20.35 -0.07
CA SER A 351 -13.98 21.56 0.69
C SER A 351 -13.11 21.72 1.96
N HIS A 352 -12.24 20.75 2.28
CA HIS A 352 -11.41 20.76 3.49
C HIS A 352 -10.30 21.83 3.45
N SER A 353 -9.94 22.39 4.62
CA SER A 353 -8.93 23.44 4.75
C SER A 353 -7.60 23.08 4.09
N ASP A 354 -7.17 21.84 4.31
CA ASP A 354 -5.82 21.37 3.94
C ASP A 354 -5.68 21.10 2.43
N LEU A 355 -6.81 21.13 1.69
CA LEU A 355 -6.84 21.16 0.23
C LEU A 355 -7.09 22.57 -0.34
N GLY A 356 -7.05 23.62 0.50
CA GLY A 356 -7.34 25.00 0.09
C GLY A 356 -8.83 25.38 0.12
N GLY A 357 -9.65 24.59 0.80
CA GLY A 357 -11.02 24.93 1.15
C GLY A 357 -12.00 25.08 -0.02
N PRO A 358 -13.17 25.71 0.22
CA PRO A 358 -14.21 25.93 -0.80
C PRO A 358 -13.70 26.60 -2.09
N SER A 359 -12.70 27.47 -1.99
CA SER A 359 -12.07 28.13 -3.13
C SER A 359 -11.37 27.14 -4.08
N LYS A 360 -10.64 26.14 -3.54
CA LYS A 360 -10.02 25.11 -4.39
C LYS A 360 -11.07 24.18 -5.00
N ARG A 361 -12.12 23.82 -4.25
CA ARG A 361 -13.26 23.07 -4.79
C ARG A 361 -13.91 23.80 -5.97
N GLN A 362 -14.16 25.10 -5.84
CA GLN A 362 -14.77 25.89 -6.92
C GLN A 362 -13.86 26.00 -8.15
N MET A 363 -12.54 26.12 -7.96
CA MET A 363 -11.55 26.04 -9.04
C MET A 363 -11.62 24.69 -9.77
N ILE A 364 -11.65 23.57 -9.03
CA ILE A 364 -11.73 22.21 -9.61
C ILE A 364 -13.05 22.01 -10.35
N LEU A 365 -14.18 22.46 -9.78
CA LEU A 365 -15.48 22.43 -10.46
C LEU A 365 -15.47 23.21 -11.78
N SER A 366 -14.85 24.40 -11.82
CA SER A 366 -14.71 25.18 -13.06
C SER A 366 -13.81 24.49 -14.10
N LEU A 367 -12.79 23.73 -13.67
CA LEU A 367 -11.94 22.95 -14.59
C LEU A 367 -12.69 21.74 -15.16
N LEU A 368 -13.49 21.03 -14.34
CA LEU A 368 -14.33 19.91 -14.79
C LEU A 368 -15.45 20.37 -15.74
N ASP A 369 -16.04 21.53 -15.47
CA ASP A 369 -17.05 22.20 -16.30
C ASP A 369 -16.49 22.66 -17.66
N LYS A 370 -15.25 23.18 -17.69
CA LYS A 370 -14.54 23.45 -18.95
C LYS A 370 -14.17 22.16 -19.69
N ALA A 371 -13.78 21.11 -18.96
CA ALA A 371 -13.45 19.82 -19.55
C ALA A 371 -14.64 19.18 -20.26
N SER A 372 -15.84 19.21 -19.67
CA SER A 372 -17.06 18.66 -20.29
C SER A 372 -17.53 19.46 -21.51
N ARG A 373 -17.23 20.77 -21.60
CA ARG A 373 -17.46 21.60 -22.79
C ARG A 373 -16.32 21.58 -23.82
N GLY A 374 -15.19 20.93 -23.53
CA GLY A 374 -13.99 20.96 -24.40
C GLY A 374 -13.21 22.28 -24.36
N GLU A 375 -13.47 23.13 -23.38
CA GLU A 375 -12.89 24.48 -23.19
C GLU A 375 -11.59 24.48 -22.36
N LEU A 376 -10.98 23.30 -22.13
CA LEU A 376 -9.67 23.26 -21.48
C LEU A 376 -8.63 23.96 -22.37
N PRO A 377 -7.70 24.75 -21.79
CA PRO A 377 -6.60 25.31 -22.55
C PRO A 377 -5.82 24.21 -23.25
N GLN A 378 -5.76 24.26 -24.59
CA GLN A 378 -4.89 23.37 -25.34
C GLN A 378 -3.45 23.58 -24.87
N ARG A 379 -2.72 22.49 -24.59
CA ARG A 379 -1.26 22.58 -24.45
C ARG A 379 -0.70 23.14 -25.76
N CYS A 380 0.09 24.20 -25.69
CA CYS A 380 0.82 24.70 -26.84
C CYS A 380 1.72 23.58 -27.38
N SER A 381 1.32 22.97 -28.51
CA SER A 381 2.00 21.86 -29.17
C SER A 381 3.26 22.30 -29.94
N THR A 382 3.93 23.33 -29.44
CA THR A 382 5.20 23.86 -29.94
C THR A 382 6.33 23.33 -29.07
N GLY A 383 7.05 22.33 -29.58
CA GLY A 383 8.38 22.01 -29.06
C GLY A 383 9.28 23.26 -29.12
N SER A 384 10.17 23.41 -28.12
CA SER A 384 11.00 24.59 -27.87
C SER A 384 10.29 25.82 -27.25
N VAL A 385 10.09 25.77 -25.93
CA VAL A 385 10.03 26.98 -25.08
C VAL A 385 11.06 26.86 -23.95
N ALA A 386 12.32 26.97 -24.31
CA ALA A 386 13.36 27.40 -23.38
C ALA A 386 13.59 28.90 -23.60
N ARG A 387 13.50 29.70 -22.52
CA ARG A 387 13.67 31.17 -22.48
C ARG A 387 12.54 32.01 -23.13
N SER A 388 11.58 32.43 -22.31
CA SER A 388 11.35 33.87 -22.07
C SER A 388 10.31 34.11 -20.98
N CYS A 389 10.76 34.45 -19.77
CA CYS A 389 9.91 35.11 -18.77
C CYS A 389 10.69 36.30 -18.21
N SER A 390 10.46 37.48 -18.78
CA SER A 390 11.20 38.70 -18.45
C SER A 390 10.68 39.31 -17.15
N VAL A 391 11.46 39.18 -16.07
CA VAL A 391 11.14 39.79 -14.77
C VAL A 391 11.20 41.32 -14.87
N GLN A 392 10.03 41.97 -14.98
CA GLN A 392 9.92 43.41 -14.75
C GLN A 392 10.17 43.71 -13.27
N LYS A 393 11.34 44.27 -12.95
CA LYS A 393 11.65 44.75 -11.60
C LYS A 393 10.73 45.91 -11.22
N ARG A 394 9.86 45.70 -10.24
CA ARG A 394 9.47 46.76 -9.29
C ARG A 394 10.43 46.73 -8.10
N LYS A 395 10.70 47.90 -7.51
CA LYS A 395 11.48 48.01 -6.27
C LYS A 395 10.49 48.01 -5.09
N GLU A 396 10.54 46.98 -4.26
CA GLU A 396 9.73 46.90 -3.03
C GLU A 396 10.61 46.43 -1.86
N ASP A 397 10.09 46.56 -0.63
CA ASP A 397 10.87 46.81 0.58
C ASP A 397 11.68 45.60 1.11
N PRO A 398 12.96 45.78 1.51
CA PRO A 398 13.77 44.73 2.15
C PRO A 398 13.15 44.06 3.40
N ALA A 399 12.24 44.72 4.11
CA ALA A 399 11.54 44.13 5.25
C ALA A 399 10.63 42.95 4.84
N ILE A 400 9.94 43.06 3.69
CA ILE A 400 8.94 42.09 3.21
C ILE A 400 9.59 40.78 2.72
N LEU A 401 10.91 40.79 2.48
CA LEU A 401 11.68 39.63 2.01
C LEU A 401 11.94 38.56 3.08
N ARG A 402 11.84 38.87 4.38
CA ARG A 402 12.09 37.86 5.44
C ARG A 402 10.92 36.91 5.66
N ASP A 403 9.69 37.41 5.68
CA ASP A 403 8.51 36.57 5.96
C ASP A 403 8.13 35.68 4.76
N ASN A 404 8.30 36.18 3.53
CA ASN A 404 8.06 35.41 2.31
C ASN A 404 9.09 34.28 2.07
N LEU A 405 10.25 34.33 2.74
CA LEU A 405 11.27 33.26 2.66
C LEU A 405 10.91 32.00 3.47
N ASN A 406 9.87 32.08 4.32
CA ASN A 406 9.31 30.92 5.01
C ASN A 406 8.14 30.28 4.24
N SER A 407 7.32 31.07 3.53
CA SER A 407 6.22 30.53 2.70
C SER A 407 6.72 29.84 1.42
N MET A 408 7.76 30.38 0.78
CA MET A 408 8.29 29.82 -0.48
C MET A 408 8.96 28.44 -0.37
N LYS A 409 9.25 27.92 0.84
CA LYS A 409 9.82 26.57 1.02
C LYS A 409 8.81 25.42 0.84
N VAL A 410 7.52 25.72 0.73
CA VAL A 410 6.47 24.72 0.46
C VAL A 410 6.26 24.51 -1.05
N ALA A 411 6.54 25.53 -1.88
CA ALA A 411 6.32 25.53 -3.34
C ALA A 411 7.41 24.81 -4.16
N ALA A 412 8.22 23.94 -3.54
CA ALA A 412 9.28 23.19 -4.21
C ALA A 412 8.83 21.80 -4.72
N ASN A 413 7.58 21.39 -4.43
CA ASN A 413 7.02 20.10 -4.83
C ASN A 413 6.12 20.15 -6.08
N ASP A 414 5.98 21.31 -6.74
CA ASP A 414 5.14 21.49 -7.94
C ASP A 414 5.78 20.91 -9.24
N ALA A 415 6.36 19.72 -9.13
CA ALA A 415 6.93 18.93 -10.23
C ALA A 415 6.07 17.68 -10.54
N ALA A 416 4.74 17.86 -10.54
CA ALA A 416 3.76 16.77 -10.61
C ALA A 416 2.52 17.06 -11.51
N TRP A 417 2.64 17.97 -12.50
CA TRP A 417 1.61 18.20 -13.52
C TRP A 417 2.24 18.43 -14.91
N ALA A 418 2.55 17.31 -15.59
CA ALA A 418 2.97 17.22 -16.99
C ALA A 418 2.39 15.95 -17.62
#